data_AF-A0A1H2HJ75-F1
#
_entry.id   AF-A0A1H2HJ75-F1
#
_cell.length_a   1.000
_cell.length_b   1.000
_cell.length_c   1.000
_cell.angle_alpha   90.00
_cell.angle_beta   90.00
_cell.angle_gamma   90.00
#
_symmetry.space_group_name_H-M   'P 1'
#
loop_
_entity.id
_entity.type
_entity.pdbx_description
1 polymer ?
#
loop_
_entity_poly.entity_id
_entity_poly.type
_entity_poly.pdbx_seq_one_letter_code
_entity_poly.pdbx_strand_id
1 'polypeptide(L)'
;MQLYFDLNAGSLVVGPLNNTAVAKLAFKRGDSQTISLQFCRGGSVVDLDDTASTGIFGIKVKGDYNGGYIVSDLAWEKAGAGASAVYTFSPSFNTTELNTLIDNGGHPLASVTCMGEIQVRSTAGLITSSNTWDAIILDDVIKGDEGIPTDAEPVYPSPVDILTVSLTGSIALVVGQQDYTADLTALGLSRSPRALLTLSLPTDADDIRAHRNKTATTATSLAIHLSAAPESSESGGSIDYLLIP
;
A
#
# COMPACT_ATOMS: atom_id res chain seq x y z
N MET A 1 10.72 -11.13 -7.19
CA MET A 1 11.76 -12.13 -6.86
C MET A 1 12.53 -12.47 -8.13
N GLN A 2 13.85 -12.60 -8.08
CA GLN A 2 14.67 -13.06 -9.22
C GLN A 2 15.04 -14.53 -9.04
N LEU A 3 14.83 -15.34 -10.08
CA LEU A 3 15.18 -16.76 -10.14
C LEU A 3 16.04 -17.05 -11.37
N TYR A 4 16.81 -18.14 -11.30
CA TYR A 4 17.63 -18.64 -12.40
C TYR A 4 17.31 -20.11 -12.65
N PHE A 5 17.06 -20.48 -13.91
CA PHE A 5 16.87 -21.87 -14.32
C PHE A 5 18.09 -22.32 -15.11
N ASP A 6 18.83 -23.32 -14.60
CA ASP A 6 19.90 -23.96 -15.36
C ASP A 6 19.32 -25.02 -16.32
N LEU A 7 19.41 -24.74 -17.62
CA LEU A 7 18.88 -25.61 -18.67
C LEU A 7 19.61 -26.95 -18.79
N ASN A 8 20.86 -27.05 -18.32
CA ASN A 8 21.60 -28.31 -18.32
C ASN A 8 21.21 -29.17 -17.13
N ALA A 9 21.02 -28.56 -15.95
CA ALA A 9 20.68 -29.28 -14.73
C ALA A 9 19.17 -29.55 -14.58
N GLY A 10 18.32 -28.80 -15.29
CA GLY A 10 16.86 -28.90 -15.15
C GLY A 10 16.41 -28.46 -13.76
N SER A 11 17.02 -27.42 -13.19
CA SER A 11 16.71 -26.99 -11.82
C SER A 11 16.83 -25.48 -11.65
N LEU A 12 16.10 -24.95 -10.67
CA LEU A 12 16.37 -23.62 -10.17
C LEU A 12 17.72 -23.57 -9.46
N VAL A 13 18.49 -22.51 -9.69
CA VAL A 13 19.81 -22.29 -9.09
C VAL A 13 19.90 -20.88 -8.51
N VAL A 14 20.82 -20.68 -7.56
CA VAL A 14 21.00 -19.39 -6.86
C VAL A 14 21.45 -18.27 -7.82
N GLY A 15 22.24 -18.60 -8.85
CA GLY A 15 22.68 -17.63 -9.85
C GLY A 15 23.37 -18.28 -11.04
N PRO A 16 23.69 -17.51 -12.10
CA PRO A 16 24.32 -18.05 -13.32
C PRO A 16 25.65 -18.74 -13.02
N LEU A 17 26.49 -18.14 -12.17
CA LEU A 17 27.80 -18.68 -11.77
C LEU A 17 27.74 -19.52 -10.47
N ASN A 18 26.56 -19.69 -9.89
CA ASN A 18 26.34 -20.47 -8.68
C ASN A 18 25.22 -21.48 -8.92
N ASN A 19 25.61 -22.68 -9.36
CA ASN A 19 24.72 -23.78 -9.69
C ASN A 19 24.16 -24.53 -8.46
N THR A 20 24.30 -23.97 -7.26
CA THR A 20 23.64 -24.52 -6.07
C THR A 20 22.14 -24.50 -6.30
N ALA A 21 21.51 -25.68 -6.23
CA ALA A 21 20.09 -25.83 -6.47
C ALA A 21 19.27 -25.09 -5.41
N VAL A 22 18.23 -24.39 -5.84
CA VAL A 22 17.24 -23.78 -4.94
C VAL A 22 16.28 -24.87 -4.51
N ALA A 23 16.43 -25.35 -3.27
CA ALA A 23 15.57 -26.38 -2.72
C ALA A 23 14.22 -25.83 -2.21
N LYS A 24 14.16 -24.53 -1.91
CA LYS A 24 13.02 -23.93 -1.21
C LYS A 24 12.84 -22.47 -1.56
N LEU A 25 11.59 -22.06 -1.78
CA LEU A 25 11.16 -20.67 -1.91
C LEU A 25 10.02 -20.41 -0.93
N ALA A 26 9.95 -19.19 -0.41
CA ALA A 26 8.90 -18.76 0.50
C ALA A 26 8.09 -17.62 -0.13
N PHE A 27 6.77 -17.71 0.03
CA PHE A 27 5.79 -16.74 -0.43
C PHE A 27 4.80 -16.45 0.68
N LYS A 28 4.01 -15.39 0.50
CA LYS A 28 2.97 -14.98 1.43
C LYS A 28 1.61 -15.11 0.77
N ARG A 29 0.62 -15.63 1.49
CA ARG A 29 -0.78 -15.67 1.05
C ARG A 29 -1.30 -14.24 0.85
N GLY A 30 -2.23 -14.05 -0.07
CA GLY A 30 -2.86 -12.74 -0.32
C GLY A 30 -2.08 -11.84 -1.28
N ASP A 31 -0.75 -12.00 -1.35
CA ASP A 31 0.11 -11.21 -2.23
C ASP A 31 0.04 -11.67 -3.69
N SER A 32 0.23 -10.72 -4.61
CA SER A 32 0.68 -11.02 -5.97
C SER A 32 2.19 -10.83 -6.03
N GLN A 33 2.93 -11.86 -6.43
CA GLN A 33 4.38 -11.81 -6.47
C GLN A 33 4.87 -11.85 -7.91
N THR A 34 5.54 -10.79 -8.35
CA THR A 34 6.29 -10.81 -9.61
C THR A 34 7.53 -11.69 -9.45
N ILE A 35 7.68 -12.68 -10.34
CA ILE A 35 8.80 -13.61 -10.41
C ILE A 35 9.50 -13.38 -11.75
N SER A 36 10.71 -12.84 -11.70
CA SER A 36 11.59 -12.65 -12.85
C SER A 36 12.51 -13.85 -12.97
N LEU A 37 12.46 -14.55 -14.10
CA LEU A 37 13.22 -15.75 -14.39
C LEU A 37 14.25 -15.44 -15.48
N GLN A 38 15.48 -15.89 -15.29
CA GLN A 38 16.49 -15.94 -16.35
C GLN A 38 16.95 -17.39 -16.57
N PHE A 39 17.19 -17.75 -17.82
CA PHE A 39 17.74 -19.05 -18.16
C PHE A 39 19.26 -18.98 -18.16
N CYS A 40 19.88 -20.03 -17.67
CA CYS A 40 21.33 -20.17 -17.61
C CYS A 40 21.75 -21.44 -18.35
N ARG A 41 22.90 -21.39 -19.01
CA ARG A 41 23.56 -22.56 -19.58
C ARG A 41 25.07 -22.41 -19.42
N GLY A 42 25.70 -23.36 -18.74
CA GLY A 42 27.16 -23.38 -18.57
C GLY A 42 27.72 -22.13 -17.88
N GLY A 43 27.02 -21.58 -16.89
CA GLY A 43 27.49 -20.41 -16.14
C GLY A 43 27.00 -19.06 -16.64
N SER A 44 26.39 -19.00 -17.84
CA SER A 44 26.01 -17.75 -18.49
C SER A 44 24.50 -17.66 -18.66
N VAL A 45 23.94 -16.44 -18.56
CA VAL A 45 22.54 -16.17 -18.91
C VAL A 45 22.38 -16.34 -20.42
N VAL A 46 21.36 -17.07 -20.81
CA VAL A 46 20.99 -17.31 -22.21
C VAL A 46 19.54 -16.89 -22.45
N ASP A 47 19.31 -16.41 -23.64
CA ASP A 47 17.96 -16.26 -24.17
C ASP A 47 17.49 -17.61 -24.74
N LEU A 48 16.20 -17.90 -24.68
CA LEU A 48 15.62 -19.06 -25.37
C LEU A 48 15.49 -18.83 -26.89
N ASP A 49 15.90 -17.66 -27.38
CA ASP A 49 16.00 -17.26 -28.80
C ASP A 49 14.70 -17.38 -29.61
N ASP A 50 13.56 -17.46 -28.92
CA ASP A 50 12.26 -17.70 -29.53
C ASP A 50 11.17 -16.87 -28.84
N THR A 51 10.45 -16.07 -29.62
CA THR A 51 9.36 -15.21 -29.13
C THR A 51 8.07 -15.98 -28.86
N ALA A 52 7.95 -17.23 -29.32
CA ALA A 52 6.77 -18.06 -29.10
C ALA A 52 6.99 -19.18 -28.07
N SER A 53 8.15 -19.19 -27.40
CA SER A 53 8.33 -20.01 -26.20
C SER A 53 7.43 -19.51 -25.08
N THR A 54 6.81 -20.45 -24.38
CA THR A 54 5.90 -20.21 -23.24
C THR A 54 6.40 -20.95 -22.03
N GLY A 55 5.98 -20.51 -20.85
CA GLY A 55 6.25 -21.22 -19.62
C GLY A 55 5.09 -21.19 -18.67
N ILE A 56 5.17 -22.10 -17.71
CA ILE A 56 4.20 -22.25 -16.64
C ILE A 56 4.98 -22.21 -15.33
N PHE A 57 4.59 -21.32 -14.44
CA PHE A 57 4.92 -21.40 -13.02
C PHE A 57 3.76 -22.08 -12.32
N GLY A 58 4.02 -23.17 -11.60
CA GLY A 58 2.96 -23.93 -10.94
C GLY A 58 3.36 -24.38 -9.55
N ILE A 59 2.41 -24.30 -8.62
CA ILE A 59 2.51 -24.87 -7.27
C ILE A 59 1.32 -25.81 -7.07
N LYS A 60 1.60 -27.01 -6.55
CA LYS A 60 0.61 -28.02 -6.18
C LYS A 60 0.77 -28.43 -4.72
N VAL A 61 -0.26 -29.04 -4.16
CA VAL A 61 -0.17 -29.69 -2.84
C VAL A 61 0.97 -30.72 -2.86
N LYS A 62 1.81 -30.71 -1.82
CA LYS A 62 2.97 -31.59 -1.77
C LYS A 62 2.56 -33.05 -1.86
N GLY A 63 3.15 -33.77 -2.81
CA GLY A 63 2.88 -35.20 -3.07
C GLY A 63 1.71 -35.46 -4.03
N ASP A 64 0.92 -34.45 -4.39
CA ASP A 64 -0.20 -34.61 -5.32
C ASP A 64 0.19 -34.23 -6.76
N TYR A 65 0.90 -35.14 -7.44
CA TYR A 65 1.39 -34.90 -8.79
C TYR A 65 0.27 -34.83 -9.85
N ASN A 66 -0.86 -35.47 -9.58
CA ASN A 66 -2.01 -35.53 -10.49
C ASN A 66 -3.04 -34.43 -10.22
N GLY A 67 -2.96 -33.78 -9.06
CA GLY A 67 -3.82 -32.65 -8.70
C GLY A 67 -3.67 -31.44 -9.61
N GLY A 68 -4.63 -30.53 -9.51
CA GLY A 68 -4.56 -29.21 -10.14
C GLY A 68 -3.53 -28.30 -9.48
N TYR A 69 -3.19 -27.19 -10.14
CA TYR A 69 -2.41 -26.13 -9.50
C TYR A 69 -3.25 -25.42 -8.44
N ILE A 70 -2.65 -25.17 -7.28
CA ILE A 70 -3.24 -24.31 -6.25
C ILE A 70 -2.78 -22.86 -6.40
N VAL A 71 -1.64 -22.63 -7.04
CA VAL A 71 -1.16 -21.32 -7.51
C VAL A 71 -0.50 -21.56 -8.86
N SER A 72 -0.81 -20.72 -9.85
CA SER A 72 -0.14 -20.81 -11.14
C SER A 72 -0.10 -19.47 -11.86
N ASP A 73 0.87 -19.35 -12.75
CA ASP A 73 0.81 -18.45 -13.88
C ASP A 73 1.17 -19.25 -15.14
N LEU A 74 0.26 -19.26 -16.12
CA LEU A 74 0.32 -20.15 -17.28
C LEU A 74 1.01 -19.52 -18.49
N ALA A 75 1.43 -18.26 -18.34
CA ALA A 75 2.20 -17.55 -19.35
C ALA A 75 3.24 -16.66 -18.66
N TRP A 76 4.36 -16.43 -19.34
CA TRP A 76 5.29 -15.38 -18.95
C TRP A 76 5.18 -14.19 -19.90
N GLU A 77 5.70 -13.06 -19.45
CA GLU A 77 6.06 -11.93 -20.30
C GLU A 77 7.57 -11.88 -20.46
N LYS A 78 8.05 -11.88 -21.72
CA LYS A 78 9.48 -11.74 -22.02
C LYS A 78 9.83 -10.26 -22.20
N ALA A 79 10.91 -9.82 -21.55
CA ALA A 79 11.56 -8.54 -21.79
C ALA A 79 13.06 -8.75 -22.08
N GLY A 80 13.65 -7.86 -22.86
CA GLY A 80 15.07 -7.94 -23.24
C GLY A 80 15.40 -9.05 -24.24
N ALA A 81 16.70 -9.25 -24.48
CA ALA A 81 17.22 -10.25 -25.41
C ALA A 81 18.66 -10.67 -25.03
N GLY A 82 19.08 -11.85 -25.48
CA GLY A 82 20.41 -12.37 -25.15
C GLY A 82 20.64 -12.47 -23.64
N ALA A 83 21.78 -11.98 -23.15
CA ALA A 83 22.12 -12.01 -21.72
C ALA A 83 21.25 -11.11 -20.82
N SER A 84 20.44 -10.21 -21.40
CA SER A 84 19.48 -9.38 -20.66
C SER A 84 18.04 -9.89 -20.72
N ALA A 85 17.80 -11.03 -21.37
CA ALA A 85 16.47 -11.63 -21.44
C ALA A 85 15.97 -11.98 -20.02
N VAL A 86 14.74 -11.58 -19.72
CA VAL A 86 14.02 -11.86 -18.47
C VAL A 86 12.60 -12.30 -18.81
N TYR A 87 12.16 -13.36 -18.15
CA TYR A 87 10.84 -13.98 -18.31
C TYR A 87 10.06 -13.80 -17.02
N THR A 88 8.95 -13.08 -17.08
CA THR A 88 8.24 -12.64 -15.87
C THR A 88 6.94 -13.39 -15.72
N PHE A 89 6.75 -14.02 -14.56
CA PHE A 89 5.46 -14.52 -14.09
C PHE A 89 4.90 -13.58 -13.01
N SER A 90 3.58 -13.52 -12.90
CA SER A 90 2.84 -12.80 -11.88
C SER A 90 1.74 -13.68 -11.24
N PRO A 91 2.10 -14.82 -10.63
CA PRO A 91 1.12 -15.66 -9.93
C PRO A 91 0.48 -14.90 -8.77
N SER A 92 -0.83 -15.11 -8.59
CA SER A 92 -1.56 -14.67 -7.41
C SER A 92 -1.50 -15.75 -6.33
N PHE A 93 -1.14 -15.36 -5.11
CA PHE A 93 -1.21 -16.21 -3.91
C PHE A 93 -2.51 -15.99 -3.14
N ASN A 94 -3.56 -15.51 -3.82
CA ASN A 94 -4.91 -15.34 -3.29
C ASN A 94 -5.92 -16.18 -4.08
N THR A 95 -5.63 -17.46 -4.26
CA THR A 95 -6.52 -18.41 -4.95
C THR A 95 -7.47 -19.08 -3.98
N THR A 96 -8.62 -19.57 -4.48
CA THR A 96 -9.60 -20.29 -3.65
C THR A 96 -9.00 -21.56 -3.06
N GLU A 97 -8.24 -22.29 -3.87
CA GLU A 97 -7.60 -23.55 -3.52
C GLU A 97 -6.54 -23.36 -2.42
N LEU A 98 -5.68 -22.35 -2.55
CA LEU A 98 -4.67 -22.03 -1.54
C LEU A 98 -5.32 -21.54 -0.24
N ASN A 99 -6.31 -20.64 -0.35
CA ASN A 99 -7.00 -20.11 0.82
C ASN A 99 -7.72 -21.22 1.59
N THR A 100 -8.37 -22.15 0.88
CA THR A 100 -9.01 -23.33 1.50
C THR A 100 -7.99 -24.22 2.19
N LEU A 101 -6.84 -24.45 1.55
CA LEU A 101 -5.77 -25.29 2.11
C LEU A 101 -5.19 -24.68 3.39
N ILE A 102 -4.96 -23.37 3.42
CA ILE A 102 -4.43 -22.67 4.60
C ILE A 102 -5.48 -22.55 5.70
N ASP A 103 -6.75 -22.25 5.36
CA ASP A 103 -7.85 -22.14 6.33
C ASP A 103 -8.07 -23.44 7.09
N ASN A 104 -7.84 -24.59 6.45
CA ASN A 104 -7.84 -25.91 7.10
C ASN A 104 -9.11 -26.15 7.94
N GLY A 105 -10.27 -25.79 7.36
CA GLY A 105 -11.59 -25.99 7.98
C GLY A 105 -11.85 -25.05 9.16
N GLY A 106 -11.44 -23.79 9.06
CA GLY A 106 -11.56 -22.78 10.11
C GLY A 106 -10.46 -22.80 11.18
N HIS A 107 -9.43 -23.64 11.00
CA HIS A 107 -8.26 -23.72 11.86
C HIS A 107 -6.99 -23.32 11.08
N PRO A 108 -6.82 -22.01 10.81
CA PRO A 108 -5.82 -21.54 9.87
C PRO A 108 -4.41 -21.97 10.27
N LEU A 109 -3.70 -22.55 9.31
CA LEU A 109 -2.31 -22.94 9.44
C LEU A 109 -1.41 -21.72 9.27
N ALA A 110 -0.40 -21.56 10.13
CA ALA A 110 0.58 -20.47 9.97
C ALA A 110 1.37 -20.56 8.65
N SER A 111 1.50 -21.76 8.09
CA SER A 111 2.09 -21.98 6.77
C SER A 111 1.74 -23.36 6.22
N VAL A 112 1.86 -23.51 4.90
CA VAL A 112 1.76 -24.80 4.19
C VAL A 112 3.00 -25.01 3.33
N THR A 113 3.52 -26.25 3.30
CA THR A 113 4.60 -26.62 2.38
C THR A 113 4.02 -27.38 1.19
N CYS A 114 4.25 -26.82 0.01
CA CYS A 114 3.76 -27.29 -1.28
C CYS A 114 4.95 -27.66 -2.19
N MET A 115 4.68 -28.14 -3.40
CA MET A 115 5.70 -28.41 -4.41
C MET A 115 5.54 -27.46 -5.59
N GLY A 116 6.64 -26.78 -5.95
CA GLY A 116 6.70 -25.86 -7.08
C GLY A 116 7.47 -26.45 -8.25
N GLU A 117 7.11 -26.01 -9.46
CA GLU A 117 7.73 -26.41 -10.72
C GLU A 117 7.66 -25.25 -11.72
N ILE A 118 8.67 -25.16 -12.60
CA ILE A 118 8.62 -24.34 -13.81
C ILE A 118 8.68 -25.27 -15.01
N GLN A 119 7.69 -25.17 -15.88
CA GLN A 119 7.70 -25.82 -17.18
C GLN A 119 8.01 -24.79 -18.27
N VAL A 120 8.80 -25.20 -19.25
CA VAL A 120 9.13 -24.45 -20.44
C VAL A 120 8.69 -25.26 -21.65
N ARG A 121 7.98 -24.61 -22.57
CA ARG A 121 7.62 -25.17 -23.86
C ARG A 121 8.21 -24.28 -24.95
N SER A 122 9.13 -24.85 -25.73
CA SER A 122 9.64 -24.19 -26.93
C SER A 122 8.73 -24.42 -28.13
N THR A 123 8.84 -23.56 -29.15
CA THR A 123 8.14 -23.76 -30.43
C THR A 123 8.53 -25.03 -31.18
N ALA A 124 9.75 -25.54 -30.95
CA ALA A 124 10.19 -26.83 -31.48
C ALA A 124 9.47 -28.03 -30.82
N GLY A 125 8.53 -27.77 -29.90
CA GLY A 125 7.78 -28.80 -29.18
C GLY A 125 8.58 -29.45 -28.05
N LEU A 126 9.79 -28.97 -27.76
CA LEU A 126 10.56 -29.46 -26.62
C LEU A 126 9.94 -28.89 -25.34
N ILE A 127 9.45 -29.79 -24.50
CA ILE A 127 8.97 -29.47 -23.16
C ILE A 127 10.07 -29.89 -22.19
N THR A 128 10.57 -28.94 -21.40
CA THR A 128 11.43 -29.23 -20.26
C THR A 128 10.79 -28.67 -18.99
N SER A 129 10.98 -29.34 -17.87
CA SER A 129 10.47 -28.88 -16.58
C SER A 129 11.59 -28.92 -15.56
N SER A 130 11.52 -28.03 -14.56
CA SER A 130 12.45 -28.07 -13.44
C SER A 130 12.18 -29.28 -12.56
N ASN A 131 13.20 -29.77 -11.86
CA ASN A 131 12.99 -30.55 -10.64
C ASN A 131 12.06 -29.77 -9.68
N THR A 132 11.22 -30.50 -8.95
CA THR A 132 10.34 -29.88 -7.96
C THR A 132 11.14 -29.28 -6.81
N TRP A 133 10.68 -28.15 -6.28
CA TRP A 133 11.24 -27.48 -5.11
C TRP A 133 10.15 -27.22 -4.07
N ASP A 134 10.53 -27.06 -2.80
CA ASP A 134 9.56 -26.79 -1.73
C ASP A 134 9.06 -25.34 -1.80
N ALA A 135 7.76 -25.16 -2.01
CA ALA A 135 7.09 -23.87 -1.93
C ALA A 135 6.47 -23.71 -0.54
N ILE A 136 7.06 -22.90 0.33
CA ILE A 136 6.40 -22.53 1.59
C ILE A 136 5.50 -21.34 1.34
N ILE A 137 4.21 -21.49 1.65
CA ILE A 137 3.28 -20.37 1.66
C ILE A 137 2.98 -20.04 3.12
N LEU A 138 3.34 -18.85 3.54
CA LEU A 138 3.05 -18.30 4.86
C LEU A 138 1.65 -17.71 4.86
N ASP A 139 0.89 -17.93 5.93
CA ASP A 139 -0.36 -17.19 6.12
C ASP A 139 -0.07 -15.71 6.38
N ASP A 140 -0.96 -14.84 5.92
CA ASP A 140 -0.85 -13.41 6.22
C ASP A 140 -1.53 -13.10 7.57
N VAL A 141 -0.93 -12.18 8.31
CA VAL A 141 -1.51 -11.56 9.49
C VAL A 141 -2.64 -10.61 9.09
N ILE A 142 -2.50 -9.92 7.95
CA ILE A 142 -3.50 -9.01 7.38
C ILE A 142 -3.90 -9.54 6.01
N LYS A 143 -5.06 -10.20 5.95
CA LYS A 143 -5.65 -10.87 4.79
C LYS A 143 -6.33 -9.90 3.83
N GLY A 144 -6.55 -8.65 4.27
CA GLY A 144 -7.15 -7.57 3.47
C GLY A 144 -8.67 -7.62 3.42
N ASP A 145 -9.28 -8.65 4.02
CA ASP A 145 -10.71 -8.80 4.24
C ASP A 145 -11.10 -8.62 5.72
N GLU A 146 -10.13 -8.28 6.59
CA GLU A 146 -10.45 -7.83 7.93
C GLU A 146 -11.32 -6.58 7.84
N GLY A 147 -12.55 -6.66 8.34
CA GLY A 147 -13.40 -5.50 8.48
C GLY A 147 -12.78 -4.44 9.40
N ILE A 148 -13.39 -3.26 9.41
CA ILE A 148 -13.04 -2.23 10.38
C ILE A 148 -13.22 -2.84 11.79
N PRO A 149 -12.21 -2.76 12.68
CA PRO A 149 -12.37 -3.20 14.05
C PRO A 149 -13.63 -2.57 14.67
N THR A 150 -14.59 -3.41 15.04
CA THR A 150 -15.89 -2.98 15.57
C THR A 150 -15.85 -2.69 17.07
N ASP A 151 -14.76 -3.10 17.73
CA ASP A 151 -14.53 -2.91 19.15
C ASP A 151 -13.03 -2.65 19.37
N ALA A 152 -12.70 -1.69 20.22
CA ALA A 152 -11.34 -1.39 20.66
C ALA A 152 -11.40 -0.89 22.08
N GLU A 153 -10.30 -1.03 22.82
CA GLU A 153 -10.17 -0.39 24.12
C GLU A 153 -8.90 0.47 24.20
N PRO A 154 -9.01 1.80 24.33
CA PRO A 154 -10.26 2.56 24.46
C PRO A 154 -11.13 2.55 23.19
N VAL A 155 -12.46 2.52 23.36
CA VAL A 155 -13.47 2.58 22.28
C VAL A 155 -13.10 3.63 21.23
N TYR A 156 -13.13 3.26 19.95
CA TYR A 156 -12.92 4.23 18.87
C TYR A 156 -13.95 5.36 19.01
N PRO A 157 -13.53 6.63 18.84
CA PRO A 157 -14.47 7.74 18.81
C PRO A 157 -15.52 7.45 17.72
N SER A 158 -16.79 7.69 18.02
CA SER A 158 -17.83 7.48 17.03
C SER A 158 -17.57 8.39 15.82
N PRO A 159 -18.06 8.06 14.61
CA PRO A 159 -17.96 8.96 13.47
C PRO A 159 -18.53 10.36 13.74
N VAL A 160 -19.47 10.49 14.69
CA VAL A 160 -20.02 11.78 15.16
C VAL A 160 -19.02 12.55 16.02
N ASP A 161 -18.15 11.86 16.75
CA ASP A 161 -17.04 12.45 17.53
C ASP A 161 -15.86 12.87 16.64
N ILE A 162 -15.74 12.28 15.45
CA ILE A 162 -14.90 12.79 14.35
C ILE A 162 -15.71 13.84 13.58
N LEU A 163 -16.15 14.87 14.30
CA LEU A 163 -17.04 15.88 13.76
C LEU A 163 -16.37 16.62 12.60
N THR A 164 -16.75 16.26 11.38
CA THR A 164 -16.39 16.93 10.12
C THR A 164 -17.27 18.16 9.89
N VAL A 165 -17.65 18.86 10.97
CA VAL A 165 -18.37 20.13 10.85
C VAL A 165 -17.31 21.23 10.89
N SER A 166 -16.87 21.59 9.70
CA SER A 166 -16.19 22.85 9.44
C SER A 166 -17.10 24.00 9.87
N LEU A 167 -16.94 24.48 11.10
CA LEU A 167 -17.68 25.64 11.60
C LEU A 167 -16.97 26.90 11.11
N THR A 168 -17.62 27.63 10.24
CA THR A 168 -17.12 28.89 9.68
C THR A 168 -17.78 30.09 10.36
N GLY A 169 -17.01 31.13 10.59
CA GLY A 169 -17.55 32.42 11.00
C GLY A 169 -16.68 33.57 10.48
N SER A 170 -17.19 34.80 10.64
CA SER A 170 -16.52 36.01 10.19
C SER A 170 -16.58 37.07 11.30
N ILE A 171 -15.48 37.77 11.51
CA ILE A 171 -15.37 38.90 12.44
C ILE A 171 -15.04 40.15 11.63
N ALA A 172 -15.86 41.19 11.71
CA ALA A 172 -15.56 42.47 11.08
C ALA A 172 -14.36 43.13 11.78
N LEU A 173 -13.43 43.66 10.99
CA LEU A 173 -12.29 44.41 11.51
C LEU A 173 -12.72 45.78 12.03
N VAL A 174 -12.08 46.22 13.11
CA VAL A 174 -12.31 47.53 13.74
C VAL A 174 -10.99 48.31 13.72
N VAL A 175 -11.05 49.58 13.29
CA VAL A 175 -9.88 50.47 13.23
C VAL A 175 -9.25 50.60 14.62
N GLY A 176 -7.94 50.44 14.69
CA GLY A 176 -7.19 50.52 15.95
C GLY A 176 -7.27 49.26 16.83
N GLN A 177 -8.05 48.24 16.47
CA GLN A 177 -8.18 47.00 17.25
C GLN A 177 -7.29 45.89 16.69
N GLN A 178 -6.46 45.29 17.55
CA GLN A 178 -5.57 44.16 17.21
C GLN A 178 -6.05 42.82 17.75
N ASP A 179 -6.77 42.83 18.87
CA ASP A 179 -7.23 41.62 19.54
C ASP A 179 -8.73 41.42 19.31
N TYR A 180 -9.09 40.23 18.83
CA TYR A 180 -10.47 39.84 18.53
C TYR A 180 -10.81 38.56 19.27
N THR A 181 -12.08 38.44 19.67
CA THR A 181 -12.61 37.22 20.29
C THR A 181 -13.92 36.84 19.63
N ALA A 182 -14.02 35.61 19.13
CA ALA A 182 -15.30 35.02 18.75
C ALA A 182 -15.84 34.18 19.91
N ASP A 183 -17.12 34.38 20.23
CA ASP A 183 -17.85 33.57 21.20
C ASP A 183 -18.25 32.24 20.55
N LEU A 184 -17.76 31.15 21.14
CA LEU A 184 -18.01 29.78 20.70
C LEU A 184 -18.94 29.02 21.67
N THR A 185 -19.50 29.70 22.67
CA THR A 185 -20.29 29.05 23.75
C THR A 185 -21.43 28.20 23.20
N ALA A 186 -22.12 28.68 22.15
CA ALA A 186 -23.23 27.98 21.51
C ALA A 186 -22.81 26.68 20.79
N LEU A 187 -21.52 26.47 20.53
CA LEU A 187 -21.00 25.30 19.83
C LEU A 187 -20.77 24.10 20.77
N GLY A 188 -20.78 24.30 22.09
CA GLY A 188 -20.66 23.22 23.06
C GLY A 188 -19.40 22.36 22.91
N LEU A 189 -18.28 22.95 22.49
CA LEU A 189 -17.04 22.21 22.24
C LEU A 189 -16.50 21.63 23.56
N SER A 190 -15.94 20.42 23.50
CA SER A 190 -15.35 19.74 24.66
C SER A 190 -13.90 20.15 24.94
N ARG A 191 -13.26 20.86 24.00
CA ARG A 191 -11.86 21.30 24.07
C ARG A 191 -11.63 22.55 23.23
N SER A 192 -10.50 23.23 23.43
CA SER A 192 -10.09 24.38 22.61
C SER A 192 -9.89 23.97 21.15
N PRO A 193 -10.56 24.61 20.18
CA PRO A 193 -10.45 24.24 18.78
C PRO A 193 -9.12 24.69 18.16
N ARG A 194 -8.76 24.05 17.06
CA ARG A 194 -7.82 24.63 16.07
C ARG A 194 -8.62 25.54 15.12
N ALA A 195 -7.94 26.53 14.56
CA ALA A 195 -8.55 27.45 13.61
C ALA A 195 -7.61 27.67 12.43
N LEU A 196 -8.13 27.58 11.23
CA LEU A 196 -7.53 28.17 10.04
C LEU A 196 -8.14 29.57 9.88
N LEU A 197 -7.30 30.57 9.66
CA LEU A 197 -7.72 31.97 9.55
C LEU A 197 -7.46 32.46 8.13
N THR A 198 -8.42 33.17 7.55
CA THR A 198 -8.28 33.91 6.31
C THR A 198 -8.62 35.36 6.59
N LEU A 199 -7.70 36.25 6.26
CA LEU A 199 -7.86 37.68 6.47
C LEU A 199 -8.21 38.32 5.12
N SER A 200 -9.33 39.02 5.08
CA SER A 200 -9.71 39.90 3.98
C SER A 200 -9.44 41.32 4.42
N LEU A 201 -8.55 42.05 3.75
CA LEU A 201 -8.24 43.45 4.04
C LEU A 201 -8.75 44.36 2.92
N PRO A 202 -9.15 45.61 3.21
CA PRO A 202 -9.26 46.62 2.17
C PRO A 202 -7.89 46.88 1.53
N THR A 203 -7.87 47.45 0.32
CA THR A 203 -6.72 47.59 -0.61
C THR A 203 -5.47 48.30 -0.07
N ASP A 204 -5.49 48.77 1.18
CA ASP A 204 -4.53 49.73 1.71
C ASP A 204 -3.68 49.15 2.87
N ALA A 205 -3.80 47.85 3.17
CA ALA A 205 -3.11 47.22 4.30
C ALA A 205 -2.22 46.04 3.84
N ASP A 206 -1.03 46.36 3.32
CA ASP A 206 -0.18 45.35 2.67
C ASP A 206 0.58 44.38 3.61
N ASP A 207 0.39 44.38 4.94
CA ASP A 207 1.11 43.42 5.81
C ASP A 207 0.45 43.11 7.17
N ILE A 208 -0.88 43.03 7.23
CA ILE A 208 -1.57 42.52 8.44
C ILE A 208 -1.70 41.00 8.34
N ARG A 209 -1.31 40.29 9.40
CA ARG A 209 -1.45 38.83 9.53
C ARG A 209 -2.31 38.51 10.74
N ALA A 210 -3.23 37.58 10.60
CA ALA A 210 -4.04 37.06 11.69
C ALA A 210 -3.44 35.78 12.26
N HIS A 211 -3.30 35.71 13.59
CA HIS A 211 -2.82 34.53 14.29
C HIS A 211 -3.73 34.19 15.45
N ARG A 212 -3.99 32.89 15.65
CA ARG A 212 -4.70 32.43 16.85
C ARG A 212 -3.81 32.59 18.08
N ASN A 213 -4.32 33.26 19.10
CA ASN A 213 -3.70 33.27 20.42
C ASN A 213 -4.03 31.96 21.16
N LYS A 214 -3.09 31.01 21.12
CA LYS A 214 -3.28 29.65 21.66
C LYS A 214 -3.54 29.63 23.16
N THR A 215 -2.94 30.53 23.94
CA THR A 215 -3.08 30.54 25.40
C THR A 215 -4.39 31.18 25.86
N ALA A 216 -4.98 32.06 25.04
CA ALA A 216 -6.26 32.70 25.31
C ALA A 216 -7.47 31.98 24.66
N THR A 217 -7.23 31.02 23.75
CA THR A 217 -8.29 30.23 23.11
C THR A 217 -8.78 29.11 24.03
N THR A 218 -10.08 29.07 24.29
CA THR A 218 -10.74 28.06 25.14
C THR A 218 -11.75 27.24 24.34
N ALA A 219 -12.44 26.31 24.99
CA ALA A 219 -13.56 25.60 24.37
C ALA A 219 -14.75 26.53 24.01
N THR A 220 -14.85 27.70 24.65
CA THR A 220 -15.97 28.64 24.45
C THR A 220 -15.53 29.95 23.79
N SER A 221 -14.25 30.11 23.43
CA SER A 221 -13.75 31.35 22.83
C SER A 221 -12.58 31.11 21.86
N LEU A 222 -12.61 31.76 20.70
CA LEU A 222 -11.47 31.86 19.78
C LEU A 222 -10.83 33.23 19.92
N ALA A 223 -9.60 33.28 20.43
CA ALA A 223 -8.83 34.51 20.54
C ALA A 223 -7.90 34.66 19.32
N ILE A 224 -7.96 35.82 18.67
CA ILE A 224 -7.22 36.14 17.45
C ILE A 224 -6.46 37.45 17.68
N HIS A 225 -5.20 37.48 17.27
CA HIS A 225 -4.34 38.66 17.31
C HIS A 225 -3.89 39.00 15.89
N LEU A 226 -3.93 40.29 15.55
CA LEU A 226 -3.39 40.83 14.31
C LEU A 226 -1.97 41.37 14.52
N SER A 227 -1.07 41.17 13.56
CA SER A 227 0.31 41.69 13.62
C SER A 227 0.41 43.22 13.66
N ALA A 228 -0.64 43.91 13.21
CA ALA A 228 -0.81 45.36 13.31
C ALA A 228 -2.30 45.71 13.37
N ALA A 229 -2.62 46.91 13.85
CA ALA A 229 -4.01 47.37 13.91
C ALA A 229 -4.45 47.82 12.50
N PRO A 230 -5.70 47.57 12.08
CA PRO A 230 -6.24 48.18 10.87
C PRO A 230 -6.22 49.71 10.98
N GLU A 231 -5.68 50.39 9.98
CA GLU A 231 -5.49 51.85 9.97
C GLU A 231 -6.60 52.59 9.21
N SER A 232 -7.24 51.96 8.23
CA SER A 232 -8.32 52.58 7.44
C SER A 232 -9.70 52.10 7.90
N SER A 233 -10.63 53.05 7.98
CA SER A 233 -12.06 52.79 8.23
C SER A 233 -12.83 52.42 6.96
N GLU A 234 -12.14 52.27 5.82
CA GLU A 234 -12.77 51.85 4.58
C GLU A 234 -13.36 50.46 4.79
N SER A 235 -14.69 50.46 4.86
CA SER A 235 -15.54 49.34 5.22
C SER A 235 -15.24 48.13 4.34
N GLY A 236 -14.73 47.05 4.91
CA GLY A 236 -14.62 45.79 4.17
C GLY A 236 -13.74 44.69 4.76
N GLY A 237 -12.90 45.00 5.75
CA GLY A 237 -12.00 43.99 6.31
C GLY A 237 -12.72 42.97 7.21
N SER A 238 -12.39 41.69 7.08
CA SER A 238 -12.89 40.62 7.95
C SER A 238 -11.82 39.56 8.27
N ILE A 239 -12.01 38.88 9.39
CA ILE A 239 -11.31 37.63 9.74
C ILE A 239 -12.30 36.50 9.58
N ASP A 240 -12.15 35.72 8.52
CA ASP A 240 -12.88 34.48 8.34
C ASP A 240 -12.11 33.37 9.05
N TYR A 241 -12.81 32.54 9.81
CA TYR A 241 -12.21 31.42 10.51
C TYR A 241 -12.93 30.12 10.20
N LEU A 242 -12.15 29.05 10.11
CA LEU A 242 -12.60 27.68 10.01
C LEU A 242 -12.12 26.92 11.25
N LEU A 243 -13.05 26.48 12.09
CA LEU A 243 -12.73 25.67 13.26
C LEU A 243 -12.52 24.21 12.88
N ILE A 244 -11.51 23.61 13.51
CA ILE A 244 -11.20 22.18 13.47
C ILE A 244 -11.23 21.72 14.93
N PRO A 245 -12.34 21.12 15.39
CA PRO A 245 -12.57 20.78 16.80
C PRO A 245 -11.60 19.75 17.37
#